data_AF-A0A2E9FJ42-F1
#
_entry.id   AF-A0A2E9FJ42-F1
#
_cell.length_a   1.000
_cell.length_b   1.000
_cell.length_c   1.000
_cell.angle_alpha   90.00
_cell.angle_beta   90.00
_cell.angle_gamma   90.00
#
_symmetry.space_group_name_H-M   'P 1'
#
loop_
_entity.id
_entity.type
_entity.pdbx_description
1 polymer ?
#
loop_
_entity_poly.entity_id
_entity_poly.type
_entity_poly.pdbx_seq_one_letter_code
_entity_poly.pdbx_strand_id
1 'polypeptide(L)' 'MKDQGKIDVHESQDVKWNRGLDIFIESVMEPDHALRGCAHNQGCYNELMWVREDVLNYLKTLRR' A
#
# COMPACT_ATOMS: atom_id res chain seq x y z
N MET A 1 -7.13 -7.37 1.68
CA MET A 1 -7.45 -7.53 0.23
C MET A 1 -7.85 -8.99 -0.05
N LYS A 2 -8.71 -9.26 -1.04
CA LYS A 2 -8.99 -10.63 -1.51
C LYS A 2 -8.21 -10.89 -2.80
N ASP A 3 -7.79 -12.14 -3.01
CA ASP A 3 -7.13 -12.55 -4.25
C ASP A 3 -8.03 -12.27 -5.47
N GLN A 4 -7.47 -11.62 -6.49
CA GLN A 4 -8.19 -11.25 -7.72
C GLN A 4 -7.96 -12.26 -8.86
N GLY A 5 -7.27 -13.38 -8.59
CA GLY A 5 -6.96 -14.40 -9.58
C GLY A 5 -5.82 -14.02 -10.54
N LYS A 6 -5.40 -15.01 -11.35
CA LYS A 6 -4.34 -14.84 -12.35
C LYS A 6 -4.83 -14.12 -13.60
N ILE A 7 -3.93 -13.39 -14.25
CA ILE A 7 -4.15 -12.73 -15.54
C ILE A 7 -3.33 -13.48 -16.59
N ASP A 8 -4.00 -14.17 -17.52
CA ASP A 8 -3.39 -15.02 -18.56
C ASP A 8 -3.22 -14.30 -19.91
N VAL A 9 -3.03 -12.98 -19.91
CA VAL A 9 -2.83 -12.18 -21.13
C VAL A 9 -1.46 -11.50 -21.16
N HIS A 10 -0.92 -11.27 -22.36
CA HIS A 10 0.31 -10.51 -22.53
C HIS A 10 0.01 -9.01 -22.42
N GLU A 11 0.64 -8.34 -21.45
CA GLU A 11 0.43 -6.92 -21.16
C GLU A 11 1.77 -6.18 -21.15
N SER A 12 1.72 -4.89 -21.46
CA SER A 12 2.89 -4.02 -21.35
C SER A 12 3.39 -3.94 -19.91
N GLN A 13 4.65 -3.55 -19.75
CA GLN A 13 5.25 -3.40 -18.42
C GLN A 13 4.57 -2.30 -17.60
N ASP A 14 4.08 -1.24 -18.23
CA ASP A 14 3.41 -0.13 -17.55
C ASP A 14 2.04 -0.53 -16.97
N VAL A 15 1.29 -1.39 -17.67
CA VAL A 15 0.04 -1.96 -17.14
C VAL A 15 0.31 -2.78 -15.88
N LYS A 16 1.33 -3.65 -15.92
CA LYS A 16 1.73 -4.45 -14.76
C LYS A 16 2.26 -3.58 -13.62
N TRP A 17 2.99 -2.53 -13.95
CA TRP A 17 3.49 -1.54 -12.98
C TRP A 17 2.35 -0.85 -12.23
N ASN A 18 1.39 -0.28 -12.97
CA ASN A 18 0.25 0.41 -12.37
C ASN A 18 -0.60 -0.53 -11.51
N ARG A 19 -0.78 -1.78 -11.93
CA ARG A 19 -1.44 -2.80 -11.10
C ARG A 19 -0.68 -3.10 -9.82
N GLY A 20 0.65 -3.31 -9.92
CA GLY A 20 1.50 -3.53 -8.75
C GLY A 20 1.47 -2.35 -7.78
N LEU A 21 1.47 -1.12 -8.32
CA LEU A 21 1.31 0.10 -7.56
C LEU A 21 -0.03 0.15 -6.82
N ASP A 22 -1.14 -0.20 -7.48
CA ASP A 22 -2.47 -0.20 -6.88
C ASP A 22 -2.59 -1.24 -5.75
N ILE A 23 -2.08 -2.46 -5.97
CA ILE A 23 -2.01 -3.52 -4.95
C ILE A 23 -1.18 -3.03 -3.75
N PHE A 24 -0.06 -2.34 -3.99
CA PHE A 24 0.77 -1.82 -2.91
C PHE A 24 0.09 -0.68 -2.15
N ILE A 25 -0.59 0.24 -2.85
CA ILE A 25 -1.40 1.30 -2.22
C ILE A 25 -2.48 0.69 -1.33
N GLU A 26 -3.19 -0.35 -1.79
CA GLU A 26 -4.15 -1.09 -0.97
C GLU A 26 -3.50 -1.69 0.28
N SER A 27 -2.31 -2.29 0.15
CA SER A 27 -1.59 -2.87 1.30
C SER A 27 -1.17 -1.83 2.35
N VAL A 28 -0.84 -0.60 1.93
CA VAL A 28 -0.54 0.53 2.84
C VAL A 28 -1.82 1.10 3.47
N MET A 29 -2.93 1.08 2.73
CA MET A 29 -4.22 1.51 3.25
C MET A 29 -4.80 0.53 4.27
N GLU A 30 -4.61 -0.77 4.06
CA GLU A 30 -5.10 -1.84 4.92
C GLU A 30 -4.41 -1.77 6.31
N PRO A 31 -5.18 -1.69 7.40
CA PRO A 31 -4.62 -1.60 8.74
C PRO A 31 -4.10 -2.96 9.21
N ASP A 32 -2.80 -3.06 9.50
CA ASP A 32 -2.28 -4.15 10.33
C ASP A 32 -2.55 -3.83 11.80
N HIS A 33 -3.50 -4.54 12.41
CA HIS A 33 -3.92 -4.32 13.79
C HIS A 33 -2.80 -4.60 14.81
N ALA A 34 -1.91 -5.56 14.55
CA ALA A 34 -0.82 -5.89 15.45
C ALA A 34 0.24 -4.78 15.45
N LEU A 35 0.63 -4.29 14.28
CA LEU A 35 1.56 -3.16 14.15
C LEU A 35 0.99 -1.88 14.76
N ARG A 36 -0.30 -1.60 14.55
CA ARG A 36 -0.97 -0.45 15.17
C ARG A 36 -1.04 -0.55 16.69
N GLY A 37 -1.33 -1.75 17.22
CA GLY A 37 -1.26 -2.00 18.66
C GLY A 37 0.14 -1.78 19.22
N CYS A 38 1.16 -2.23 18.50
CA CYS A 38 2.57 -1.99 18.82
C CYS A 38 2.88 -0.49 18.90
N ALA A 39 2.43 0.30 17.92
CA ALA A 39 2.64 1.74 17.88
C ALA A 39 1.91 2.48 19.01
N HIS A 40 0.70 2.04 19.38
CA HIS A 40 0.02 2.57 20.57
C HIS A 40 0.79 2.26 21.86
N ASN A 41 1.23 1.01 22.03
CA ASN A 41 1.98 0.59 23.22
C ASN A 41 3.33 1.32 23.36
N GLN A 42 3.94 1.69 22.24
CA GLN A 42 5.21 2.44 22.20
C GLN A 42 5.03 3.96 22.12
N GLY A 43 3.79 4.47 22.12
CA GLY A 43 3.50 5.90 22.08
C GLY A 43 3.81 6.60 20.75
N CYS A 44 3.94 5.85 19.65
CA CYS A 44 4.33 6.37 18.32
C CYS A 44 3.24 6.19 17.24
N TYR A 45 1.97 6.13 17.65
CA TYR A 45 0.85 5.90 16.73
C TYR A 45 0.65 7.05 15.73
N ASN A 46 0.81 8.30 16.16
CA ASN A 46 0.61 9.46 15.29
C ASN A 46 1.69 9.51 14.20
N GLU A 47 2.93 9.25 14.59
CA GLU A 47 4.09 9.17 13.71
C GLU A 47 3.90 8.07 12.66
N LEU A 48 3.41 6.90 13.06
CA LEU A 48 3.04 5.83 12.13
C LEU A 48 2.02 6.32 11.09
N MET A 49 1.00 7.06 11.53
CA MET A 49 -0.05 7.57 10.64
C MET A 49 0.46 8.68 9.71
N TRP A 50 1.34 9.56 10.17
CA TRP A 50 2.00 10.57 9.33
C TRP A 50 2.89 9.94 8.27
N VAL A 51 3.74 8.98 8.65
CA VAL A 51 4.58 8.24 7.70
C VAL A 51 3.71 7.51 6.67
N ARG A 52 2.60 6.90 7.09
CA ARG A 52 1.63 6.29 6.16
C ARG A 52 1.10 7.30 5.15
N GLU A 53 0.74 8.52 5.58
CA GLU A 53 0.23 9.56 4.70
C GLU A 53 1.28 10.06 3.70
N ASP A 54 2.52 10.29 4.15
CA ASP A 54 3.64 10.67 3.29
C ASP A 54 3.91 9.60 2.21
N VAL A 55 3.93 8.33 2.60
CA VAL A 55 4.09 7.21 1.66
C VAL A 55 2.94 7.18 0.66
N LEU A 56 1.68 7.31 1.11
CA LEU A 56 0.53 7.34 0.19
C LEU A 56 0.60 8.51 -0.81
N ASN A 57 1.09 9.66 -0.38
CA ASN A 57 1.28 10.81 -1.26
C ASN A 57 2.40 10.57 -2.28
N TYR A 58 3.51 9.95 -1.87
CA TYR A 58 4.57 9.55 -2.79
C TYR A 58 4.08 8.53 -3.82
N LEU A 59 3.35 7.50 -3.39
CA LEU A 59 2.84 6.45 -4.29
C LEU A 59 1.96 7.00 -5.41
N LYS A 60 1.15 8.04 -5.14
CA LYS A 60 0.34 8.72 -6.18
C LYS A 60 1.18 9.30 -7.32
N THR A 61 2.46 9.61 -7.07
CA THR A 61 3.37 10.18 -8.09
C THR A 61 4.02 9.13 -8.99
N LEU A 62 3.93 7.85 -8.64
CA LEU A 62 4.63 6.76 -9.33
C LEU A 62 3.87 6.15 -10.50
N ARG A 63 2.64 6.60 -10.76
CA ARG A 63 1.80 6.06 -11.84
C ARG A 63 2.42 6.39 -13.21
N ARG A 64 2.40 5.42 -14.12
CA ARG A 64 2.96 5.51 -15.47
C ARG A 64 1.87 5.52 -16.54
#